data_AF-A0AAN7BDW9-F1
#
_entry.id   AF-A0AAN7BDW9-F1
#
_cell.length_a   1.000
_cell.length_b   1.000
_cell.length_c   1.000
_cell.angle_alpha   90.00
_cell.angle_beta   90.00
_cell.angle_gamma   90.00
#
_symmetry.space_group_name_H-M   'P 1'
#
loop_
_entity.id
_entity.type
_entity.pdbx_description
1 polymer ?
#
loop_
_entity_poly.entity_id
_entity_poly.type
_entity_poly.pdbx_seq_one_letter_code
_entity_poly.pdbx_strand_id
1 'polypeptide(L)'
;MKHDAQLKQKSLNSAFTIAREAHPQWPLQLMGTPLCVAISVNSLIAVDTLLSLGANPLARVYADGNYAPNDPRSHWTAFHIATRHHCPEILQTLLGSIRSTKLESLISEDPLAIALSYSTPLERRAMHGSNNITNLKQTVRIIQRLQPLSTISISGITALMQAIDFSRL
;
A
#
# COMPACT_ATOMS: atom_id res chain seq x y z
N MET A 1 -3.95 17.84 26.80
CA MET A 1 -4.99 17.56 25.77
C MET A 1 -4.51 17.79 24.33
N LYS A 2 -4.20 19.01 23.85
CA LYS A 2 -3.74 19.19 22.45
C LYS A 2 -2.41 18.47 22.13
N HIS A 3 -1.47 18.49 23.08
CA HIS A 3 -0.18 17.81 22.94
C HIS A 3 -0.31 16.27 22.84
N ASP A 4 -1.22 15.68 23.61
CA ASP A 4 -1.44 14.22 23.62
C ASP A 4 -2.08 13.71 22.32
N ALA A 5 -2.99 14.50 21.73
CA ALA A 5 -3.60 14.18 20.44
C ALA A 5 -2.55 14.18 19.30
N GLN A 6 -1.62 15.13 19.33
CA GLN A 6 -0.57 15.25 18.33
C GLN A 6 0.46 14.11 18.43
N LEU A 7 0.83 13.70 19.65
CA LEU A 7 1.68 12.53 19.89
C LEU A 7 1.02 11.23 19.40
N LYS A 8 -0.27 11.04 19.67
CA LYS A 8 -1.04 9.88 19.17
C LYS A 8 -1.04 9.83 17.65
N GLN A 9 -1.33 10.96 16.99
CA GLN A 9 -1.32 11.02 15.52
C GLN A 9 0.07 10.75 14.93
N LYS A 10 1.14 11.21 15.57
CA LYS A 10 2.51 10.89 15.15
C LYS A 10 2.78 9.40 15.23
N SER A 11 2.32 8.72 16.29
CA SER A 11 2.52 7.28 16.45
C SER A 11 1.78 6.43 15.41
N LEU A 12 0.57 6.84 14.99
CA LEU A 12 -0.21 6.14 13.97
C LEU A 12 0.42 6.18 12.57
N ASN A 13 1.25 7.18 12.32
CA ASN A 13 1.89 7.43 11.03
C ASN A 13 3.37 7.02 10.99
N SER A 14 3.89 6.50 12.10
CA SER A 14 5.27 6.04 12.19
C SER A 14 5.33 4.55 11.88
N ALA A 15 6.25 4.16 11.01
CA ALA A 15 6.51 2.75 10.74
C ALA A 15 7.11 2.07 11.99
N PHE A 16 6.81 0.77 12.16
CA PHE A 16 7.48 -0.03 13.19
C PHE A 16 8.98 -0.13 12.89
N THR A 17 9.80 0.07 13.93
CA THR A 17 11.27 -0.05 13.83
C THR A 17 11.75 -1.51 13.81
N ILE A 18 10.91 -2.43 14.27
CA ILE A 18 11.20 -3.86 14.36
C ILE A 18 10.07 -4.61 13.66
N ALA A 19 10.43 -5.52 12.76
CA ALA A 19 9.48 -6.43 12.14
C ALA A 19 8.75 -7.24 13.22
N ARG A 20 7.42 -7.30 13.13
CA ARG A 20 6.60 -8.08 14.06
C ARG A 20 6.27 -9.42 13.41
N GLU A 21 6.67 -10.50 14.05
CA GLU A 21 6.27 -11.84 13.63
C GLU A 21 4.80 -12.08 14.01
N ALA A 22 3.98 -12.44 13.02
CA ALA A 22 2.58 -12.74 13.28
C ALA A 22 2.38 -14.11 13.96
N HIS A 23 3.22 -15.10 13.62
CA HIS A 23 3.13 -16.45 14.16
C HIS A 23 4.48 -17.20 14.09
N PRO A 24 4.93 -17.93 15.14
CA PRO A 24 6.23 -18.61 15.15
C PRO A 24 6.45 -19.66 14.04
N GLN A 25 5.37 -20.25 13.51
CA GLN A 25 5.44 -21.26 12.45
C GLN A 25 5.32 -20.67 11.04
N TRP A 26 4.82 -19.44 10.92
CA TRP A 26 4.61 -18.78 9.64
C TRP A 26 5.37 -17.45 9.69
N PRO A 27 6.53 -17.33 9.02
CA PRO A 27 7.39 -16.16 9.12
C PRO A 27 6.81 -14.96 8.35
N LEU A 28 5.53 -14.66 8.57
CA LEU A 28 4.89 -13.45 8.13
C LEU A 28 5.39 -12.31 9.01
N GLN A 29 6.30 -11.53 8.45
CA GLN A 29 6.82 -10.33 9.06
C GLN A 29 5.93 -9.16 8.69
N LEU A 30 5.27 -8.59 9.69
CA LEU A 30 4.50 -7.38 9.58
C LEU A 30 5.44 -6.19 9.76
N MET A 31 5.56 -5.38 8.71
CA MET A 31 6.39 -4.18 8.67
C MET A 31 5.58 -2.97 8.23
N GLY A 32 6.07 -1.79 8.61
CA GLY A 32 5.52 -0.51 8.20
C GLY A 32 4.61 0.13 9.24
N THR A 33 3.74 1.06 8.83
CA THR A 33 2.79 1.75 9.72
C THR A 33 1.67 0.81 10.19
N PRO A 34 0.95 1.13 11.28
CA PRO A 34 -0.27 0.41 11.67
C PRO A 34 -1.27 0.27 10.51
N LEU A 35 -1.42 1.32 9.69
CA LEU A 35 -2.30 1.28 8.52
C LEU A 35 -1.79 0.31 7.45
N CYS A 36 -0.48 0.27 7.18
CA CYS A 36 0.13 -0.73 6.30
C CYS A 36 -0.19 -2.16 6.75
N VAL A 37 -0.01 -2.45 8.04
CA VAL A 37 -0.29 -3.77 8.60
C VAL A 37 -1.76 -4.16 8.46
N ALA A 38 -2.68 -3.24 8.76
CA ALA A 38 -4.12 -3.48 8.60
C ALA A 38 -4.49 -3.85 7.15
N ILE A 39 -3.86 -3.20 6.17
CA ILE A 39 -4.06 -3.49 4.74
C ILE A 39 -3.45 -4.84 4.37
N SER A 40 -2.24 -5.14 4.84
CA SER A 40 -1.55 -6.41 4.56
C SER A 40 -2.26 -7.65 5.11
N VAL A 41 -3.12 -7.48 6.12
CA VAL A 41 -4.01 -8.55 6.62
C VAL A 41 -5.45 -8.44 6.08
N ASN A 42 -5.68 -7.57 5.09
CA ASN A 42 -6.96 -7.33 4.43
C ASN A 42 -8.12 -7.03 5.42
N SER A 43 -7.84 -6.26 6.49
CA SER A 43 -8.84 -5.92 7.51
C SER A 43 -9.43 -4.54 7.27
N LEU A 44 -10.56 -4.50 6.55
CA LEU A 44 -11.27 -3.24 6.26
C LEU A 44 -11.69 -2.50 7.54
N ILE A 45 -12.18 -3.23 8.55
CA ILE A 45 -12.59 -2.67 9.84
C ILE A 45 -11.41 -1.96 10.54
N ALA A 46 -10.22 -2.57 10.53
CA ALA A 46 -9.03 -1.96 11.12
C ALA A 46 -8.60 -0.72 10.33
N VAL A 47 -8.68 -0.75 9.00
CA VAL A 47 -8.42 0.42 8.14
C VAL A 47 -9.36 1.57 8.49
N ASP A 48 -10.67 1.35 8.51
CA ASP A 48 -11.67 2.38 8.86
C ASP A 48 -11.42 2.96 10.25
N THR A 49 -11.14 2.08 11.22
CA THR A 49 -10.85 2.48 12.60
C THR A 49 -9.60 3.36 12.65
N LEU A 50 -8.50 2.96 12.00
CA LEU A 50 -7.25 3.72 11.98
C LEU A 50 -7.42 5.08 11.28
N LEU A 51 -8.16 5.14 10.18
CA LEU A 51 -8.48 6.39 9.49
C LEU A 51 -9.31 7.30 10.40
N SER A 52 -10.31 6.76 11.10
CA SER A 52 -11.13 7.53 12.06
C SER A 52 -10.31 8.09 13.23
N LEU A 53 -9.23 7.40 13.61
CA LEU A 53 -8.28 7.84 14.65
C LEU A 53 -7.22 8.83 14.12
N GLY A 54 -7.25 9.17 12.83
CA GLY A 54 -6.37 10.17 12.22
C GLY A 54 -5.10 9.61 11.58
N ALA A 55 -5.05 8.31 11.27
CA ALA A 55 -4.00 7.77 10.41
C ALA A 55 -4.03 8.47 9.04
N ASN A 56 -2.86 8.85 8.55
CA ASN A 56 -2.66 9.53 7.27
C ASN A 56 -2.33 8.49 6.19
N PRO A 57 -3.23 8.24 5.23
CA PRO A 57 -2.98 7.26 4.16
C PRO A 57 -1.89 7.69 3.17
N LEU A 58 -1.48 8.97 3.21
CA LEU A 58 -0.38 9.52 2.40
C LEU A 58 0.97 9.45 3.12
N ALA A 59 1.03 9.02 4.38
CA ALA A 59 2.31 8.83 5.07
C ALA A 59 3.09 7.68 4.44
N ARG A 60 4.42 7.79 4.44
CA ARG A 60 5.31 6.69 4.04
C ARG A 60 5.04 5.49 4.95
N VAL A 61 4.86 4.34 4.32
CA VAL A 61 4.54 3.11 5.06
C VAL A 61 5.76 2.49 5.70
N TYR A 62 6.96 2.63 5.12
CA TYR A 62 8.21 2.10 5.66
C TYR A 62 9.07 3.20 6.26
N ALA A 63 9.94 2.84 7.21
CA ALA A 63 10.91 3.78 7.78
C ALA A 63 12.09 4.00 6.82
N ASP A 64 12.80 5.10 7.01
CA ASP A 64 14.02 5.38 6.25
C ASP A 64 15.06 4.27 6.48
N GLY A 65 15.69 3.81 5.39
CA GLY A 65 16.65 2.72 5.42
C GLY A 65 16.06 1.31 5.27
N ASN A 66 14.74 1.12 5.31
CA ASN A 66 14.12 -0.18 5.00
C ASN A 66 14.32 -0.59 3.54
N TYR A 67 14.38 0.38 2.64
CA TYR A 67 14.62 0.21 1.21
C TYR A 67 15.64 1.24 0.73
N ALA A 68 16.38 0.90 -0.34
CA ALA A 68 17.30 1.84 -0.96
C ALA A 68 16.53 3.06 -1.52
N PRO A 69 17.12 4.27 -1.56
CA PRO A 69 16.41 5.47 -2.02
C PRO A 69 15.88 5.40 -3.46
N ASN A 70 16.47 4.55 -4.29
CA ASN A 70 16.06 4.31 -5.67
C ASN A 70 15.06 3.15 -5.83
N ASP A 71 14.77 2.42 -4.75
CA ASP A 71 13.74 1.37 -4.75
C ASP A 71 12.36 2.04 -4.74
N PRO A 72 11.43 1.69 -5.65
CA PRO A 72 10.09 2.25 -5.67
C PRO A 72 9.37 2.15 -4.31
N ARG A 73 9.67 1.13 -3.51
CA ARG A 73 9.06 0.90 -2.20
C ARG A 73 9.43 1.94 -1.15
N SER A 74 10.52 2.68 -1.32
CA SER A 74 10.97 3.70 -0.36
C SER A 74 9.99 4.86 -0.20
N HIS A 75 9.12 5.09 -1.20
CA HIS A 75 8.12 6.16 -1.20
C HIS A 75 6.68 5.65 -1.02
N TRP A 76 6.50 4.35 -0.79
CA TRP A 76 5.17 3.78 -0.75
C TRP A 76 4.29 4.32 0.37
N THR A 77 3.02 4.42 0.05
CA THR A 77 1.94 4.87 0.93
C THR A 77 0.90 3.76 1.07
N ALA A 78 -0.16 4.01 1.87
CA ALA A 78 -1.24 3.04 2.04
C ALA A 78 -1.89 2.63 0.69
N PHE A 79 -1.97 3.55 -0.28
CA PHE A 79 -2.49 3.29 -1.63
C PHE A 79 -1.65 2.26 -2.40
N HIS A 80 -0.33 2.34 -2.27
CA HIS A 80 0.58 1.39 -2.89
C HIS A 80 0.44 0.01 -2.25
N ILE A 81 0.29 -0.08 -0.93
CA ILE A 81 0.09 -1.34 -0.22
C ILE A 81 -1.24 -2.01 -0.60
N ALA A 82 -2.34 -1.24 -0.65
CA ALA A 82 -3.64 -1.75 -1.10
C ALA A 82 -3.60 -2.20 -2.57
N THR A 83 -2.82 -1.49 -3.40
CA THR A 83 -2.59 -1.86 -4.80
C THR A 83 -1.75 -3.12 -4.93
N ARG A 84 -0.65 -3.26 -4.17
CA ARG A 84 0.18 -4.48 -4.15
C ARG A 84 -0.66 -5.71 -3.82
N HIS A 85 -1.49 -5.58 -2.80
CA HIS A 85 -2.28 -6.69 -2.28
C HIS A 85 -3.60 -6.91 -3.03
N HIS A 86 -3.93 -6.12 -4.06
CA HIS A 86 -5.18 -6.22 -4.81
C HIS A 86 -6.41 -6.14 -3.89
N CYS A 87 -6.46 -5.14 -3.01
CA CYS A 87 -7.58 -4.92 -2.08
C CYS A 87 -8.49 -3.77 -2.58
N PRO A 88 -9.44 -4.02 -3.50
CA PRO A 88 -10.20 -2.94 -4.13
C PRO A 88 -11.10 -2.19 -3.15
N GLU A 89 -11.71 -2.86 -2.17
CA GLU A 89 -12.56 -2.21 -1.15
C GLU A 89 -11.75 -1.26 -0.28
N ILE A 90 -10.61 -1.73 0.24
CA ILE A 90 -9.69 -0.91 1.03
C ILE A 90 -9.18 0.27 0.19
N LEU A 91 -8.84 0.05 -1.08
CA LEU A 91 -8.39 1.13 -1.96
C LEU A 91 -9.49 2.20 -2.12
N GLN A 92 -10.75 1.81 -2.27
CA GLN A 92 -11.87 2.76 -2.31
C GLN A 92 -12.06 3.52 -0.98
N THR A 93 -11.94 2.84 0.15
CA THR A 93 -11.97 3.49 1.47
C THR A 93 -10.87 4.54 1.61
N LEU A 94 -9.64 4.21 1.21
CA LEU A 94 -8.52 5.17 1.23
C LEU A 94 -8.82 6.37 0.33
N LEU A 95 -9.35 6.16 -0.88
CA LEU A 95 -9.76 7.23 -1.80
C LEU A 95 -10.81 8.16 -1.18
N GLY A 96 -11.81 7.58 -0.49
CA GLY A 96 -12.85 8.36 0.20
C GLY A 96 -12.33 9.18 1.39
N SER A 97 -11.16 8.85 1.93
CA SER A 97 -10.57 9.53 3.10
C SER A 97 -9.70 10.75 2.77
N ILE A 98 -9.39 11.01 1.50
CA ILE A 98 -8.49 12.11 1.08
C ILE A 98 -9.12 13.04 0.04
N ARG A 99 -8.54 14.23 -0.10
CA ARG A 99 -8.89 15.18 -1.17
C ARG A 99 -8.16 14.81 -2.46
N SER A 100 -8.85 14.93 -3.60
CA SER A 100 -8.33 14.55 -4.93
C SER A 100 -7.01 15.22 -5.30
N THR A 101 -6.81 16.50 -4.97
CA THR A 101 -5.58 17.24 -5.32
C THR A 101 -4.32 16.65 -4.68
N LYS A 102 -4.43 16.09 -3.47
CA LYS A 102 -3.29 15.44 -2.81
C LYS A 102 -2.98 14.08 -3.44
N LEU A 103 -4.00 13.39 -3.93
CA LEU A 103 -3.85 12.11 -4.61
C LEU A 103 -3.16 12.28 -5.97
N GLU A 104 -3.51 13.31 -6.73
CA GLU A 104 -2.89 13.60 -8.02
C GLU A 104 -1.39 13.84 -7.89
N SER A 105 -0.97 14.61 -6.87
CA SER A 105 0.45 14.82 -6.55
C SER A 105 1.17 13.52 -6.24
N LEU A 106 0.56 12.63 -5.43
CA LEU A 106 1.13 11.32 -5.11
C LEU A 106 1.31 10.48 -6.39
N ILE A 107 0.28 10.43 -7.23
CA ILE A 107 0.24 9.62 -8.46
C ILE A 107 1.25 10.12 -9.50
N SER A 108 1.52 11.42 -9.56
CA SER A 108 2.50 11.95 -10.52
C SER A 108 3.94 11.60 -10.17
N GLU A 109 4.25 11.47 -8.87
CA GLU A 109 5.58 11.11 -8.40
C GLU A 109 5.78 9.59 -8.47
N ASP A 110 4.85 8.82 -7.92
CA ASP A 110 4.92 7.36 -7.84
C ASP A 110 3.60 6.72 -8.32
N PRO A 111 3.56 6.24 -9.57
CA PRO A 111 2.35 5.65 -10.14
C PRO A 111 1.93 4.38 -9.40
N LEU A 112 0.68 4.31 -8.96
CA LEU A 112 0.13 3.18 -8.18
C LEU A 112 0.26 1.84 -8.92
N ALA A 113 0.11 1.86 -10.25
CA ALA A 113 0.15 0.68 -11.10
C ALA A 113 1.46 -0.13 -10.95
N ILE A 114 2.57 0.49 -10.57
CA ILE A 114 3.86 -0.18 -10.37
C ILE A 114 3.79 -1.18 -9.21
N ALA A 115 2.97 -0.92 -8.20
CA ALA A 115 2.83 -1.81 -7.05
C ALA A 115 2.11 -3.13 -7.39
N LEU A 116 1.37 -3.23 -8.51
CA LEU A 116 0.55 -4.39 -8.87
C LEU A 116 1.34 -5.71 -8.96
N SER A 117 2.62 -5.65 -9.33
CA SER A 117 3.50 -6.80 -9.56
C SER A 117 4.26 -7.25 -8.31
N TYR A 118 4.19 -6.50 -7.21
CA TYR A 118 4.96 -6.77 -5.99
C TYR A 118 4.32 -7.78 -5.04
N SER A 119 3.22 -8.43 -5.44
CA SER A 119 2.66 -9.54 -4.68
C SER A 119 2.89 -10.87 -5.41
N THR A 120 3.23 -11.91 -4.67
CA THR A 120 3.39 -13.25 -5.22
C THR A 120 2.03 -13.91 -5.48
N PRO A 121 1.93 -14.91 -6.39
CA PRO A 121 0.71 -15.70 -6.54
C PRO A 121 0.26 -16.39 -5.25
N LEU A 122 1.18 -16.71 -4.34
CA LEU A 122 0.86 -17.33 -3.05
C LEU A 122 0.19 -16.30 -2.12
N GLU A 123 0.78 -15.12 -1.93
CA GLU A 123 0.20 -14.04 -1.11
C GLU A 123 -1.22 -13.69 -1.57
N ARG A 124 -1.44 -13.55 -2.88
CA ARG A 124 -2.77 -13.23 -3.43
C ARG A 124 -3.80 -14.32 -3.15
N ARG A 125 -3.40 -15.59 -3.26
CA ARG A 125 -4.28 -16.72 -2.96
C ARG A 125 -4.56 -16.84 -1.47
N ALA A 126 -3.56 -16.61 -0.63
CA ALA A 126 -3.73 -16.58 0.82
C ALA A 126 -4.71 -15.47 1.24
N MET A 127 -4.62 -14.30 0.61
CA MET A 127 -5.45 -13.15 0.95
C MET A 127 -6.89 -13.24 0.41
N HIS A 128 -7.07 -13.68 -0.82
CA HIS A 128 -8.34 -13.58 -1.54
C HIS A 128 -8.98 -14.92 -1.91
N GLY A 129 -8.27 -16.04 -1.71
CA GLY A 129 -8.73 -17.36 -2.12
C GLY A 129 -9.04 -17.42 -3.63
N SER A 130 -10.23 -17.92 -3.97
CA SER A 130 -10.73 -18.01 -5.35
C SER A 130 -11.01 -16.65 -6.00
N ASN A 131 -11.15 -15.58 -5.21
CA ASN A 131 -11.53 -14.26 -5.71
C ASN A 131 -10.33 -13.40 -6.16
N ASN A 132 -9.10 -13.91 -6.08
CA ASN A 132 -7.89 -13.15 -6.38
C ASN A 132 -7.90 -12.46 -7.77
N ILE A 133 -8.42 -13.14 -8.81
CA ILE A 133 -8.50 -12.56 -10.16
C ILE A 133 -9.56 -11.46 -10.24
N THR A 134 -10.70 -11.65 -9.57
CA THR A 134 -11.77 -10.64 -9.50
C THR A 134 -11.27 -9.37 -8.82
N ASN A 135 -10.58 -9.53 -7.69
CA ASN A 135 -10.03 -8.43 -6.92
C ASN A 135 -8.93 -7.68 -7.70
N LEU A 136 -8.02 -8.40 -8.37
CA LEU A 136 -7.06 -7.80 -9.29
C LEU A 136 -7.74 -6.96 -10.38
N LYS A 137 -8.74 -7.51 -11.07
CA LYS A 137 -9.47 -6.78 -12.12
C LYS A 137 -10.13 -5.52 -11.58
N GLN A 138 -10.71 -5.57 -10.39
CA GLN A 138 -11.32 -4.40 -9.74
C GLN A 138 -10.27 -3.36 -9.34
N THR A 139 -9.15 -3.77 -8.73
CA THR A 139 -8.03 -2.89 -8.40
C THR A 139 -7.50 -2.19 -9.66
N VAL A 140 -7.29 -2.92 -10.76
CA VAL A 140 -6.85 -2.34 -12.04
C VAL A 140 -7.86 -1.32 -12.58
N ARG A 141 -9.16 -1.62 -12.53
CA ARG A 141 -10.22 -0.68 -12.96
C ARG A 141 -10.22 0.60 -12.14
N ILE A 142 -9.98 0.51 -10.83
CA ILE A 142 -9.88 1.69 -9.95
C ILE A 142 -8.66 2.52 -10.38
N ILE A 143 -7.49 1.89 -10.52
CA ILE A 143 -6.25 2.57 -10.92
C ILE A 143 -6.39 3.25 -12.29
N GLN A 144 -7.01 2.59 -13.27
CA GLN A 144 -7.23 3.15 -14.61
C GLN A 144 -8.06 4.43 -14.62
N ARG A 145 -8.94 4.62 -13.62
CA ARG A 145 -9.70 5.87 -13.45
C ARG A 145 -8.87 7.01 -12.86
N LEU A 146 -7.77 6.67 -12.17
CA LEU A 146 -6.88 7.62 -11.52
C LEU A 146 -5.67 7.96 -12.40
N GLN A 147 -5.16 7.00 -13.17
CA GLN A 147 -3.99 7.15 -14.03
C GLN A 147 -3.99 6.11 -15.16
N PRO A 148 -3.39 6.43 -16.33
CA PRO A 148 -3.04 5.42 -17.32
C PRO A 148 -2.13 4.32 -16.74
N LEU A 149 -2.29 3.07 -17.20
CA LEU A 149 -1.37 1.98 -16.82
C LEU A 149 0.02 2.14 -17.46
N SER A 150 0.12 2.96 -18.51
CA SER A 150 1.36 3.32 -19.20
C SER A 150 2.11 4.47 -18.53
N THR A 151 1.61 5.00 -17.41
CA THR A 151 2.32 6.06 -16.67
C THR A 151 3.70 5.55 -16.24
N ILE A 152 4.71 6.38 -16.51
CA ILE A 152 6.11 6.11 -16.22
C ILE A 152 6.43 6.74 -14.85
N SER A 153 7.10 6.01 -13.96
CA SER A 153 7.62 6.59 -12.72
C SER A 153 8.74 7.60 -12.98
N ILE A 154 9.13 8.34 -11.93
CA ILE A 154 10.35 9.15 -11.91
C ILE A 154 11.63 8.35 -12.26
N SER A 155 11.62 7.03 -12.05
CA SER A 155 12.73 6.13 -12.40
C SER A 155 12.66 5.61 -13.84
N GLY A 156 11.70 6.05 -14.66
CA GLY A 156 11.56 5.59 -16.04
C GLY A 156 10.87 4.24 -16.21
N ILE A 157 10.27 3.69 -15.15
CA ILE A 157 9.70 2.33 -15.14
C ILE A 157 8.18 2.41 -15.29
N THR A 158 7.63 1.55 -16.15
CA THR A 158 6.18 1.35 -16.25
C THR A 158 5.73 0.13 -15.46
N ALA A 159 4.45 0.05 -15.14
CA ALA A 159 3.87 -1.14 -14.49
C ALA A 159 4.12 -2.44 -15.30
N LEU A 160 4.10 -2.36 -16.63
CA LEU A 160 4.38 -3.51 -17.49
C LEU A 160 5.85 -3.94 -17.42
N MET A 161 6.79 -3.00 -17.49
CA MET A 161 8.22 -3.29 -17.35
C MET A 161 8.49 -3.99 -16.01
N GLN A 162 7.96 -3.44 -14.92
CA GLN A 162 8.09 -4.04 -13.60
C GLN A 162 7.49 -5.46 -13.54
N ALA A 163 6.33 -5.68 -14.16
CA ALA A 163 5.71 -7.01 -14.19
C ALA A 163 6.54 -8.06 -14.95
N ILE A 164 7.20 -7.65 -16.04
CA ILE A 164 8.12 -8.51 -16.80
C ILE A 164 9.32 -8.90 -15.94
N ASP A 165 9.91 -7.95 -15.21
CA ASP A 165 11.06 -8.24 -14.33
C ASP A 165 10.72 -9.27 -13.23
N PHE A 166 9.52 -9.20 -12.66
CA PHE A 166 9.06 -10.17 -11.65
C PHE A 166 8.66 -11.54 -12.21
N SER A 167 8.39 -11.65 -13.51
CA SER A 167 8.04 -12.93 -14.15
C SER A 167 9.23 -13.86 -14.40
N ARG A 168 10.46 -13.37 -14.19
CA ARG A 168 11.71 -14.12 -14.37
C ARG A 168 12.26 -14.69 -13.06
N LEU A 169 11.57 -14.47 -11.95
CA LEU A 169 11.89 -14.98 -10.60
C LEU A 169 10.94 -16.12 -10.24
#